data_AF-A0A953YA89-F1
#
_entry.id   AF-A0A953YA89-F1
#
_cell.length_a   1.000
_cell.length_b   1.000
_cell.length_c   1.000
_cell.angle_alpha   90.00
_cell.angle_beta   90.00
_cell.angle_gamma   90.00
#
_symmetry.space_group_name_H-M   'P 1'
#
loop_
_entity.id
_entity.type
_entity.pdbx_description
1 polymer ?
#
loop_
_entity_poly.entity_id
_entity_poly.type
_entity_poly.pdbx_seq_one_letter_code
_entity_poly.pdbx_strand_id
1 'polypeptide(L)'
;MSEAIQYSYHLFEAREFRERFLLAVQGDEAIGKELLEAAGAAGAAWTALNKLMIETRTEWVRAREGFDGELLQRTLFGSFARLIAHLRPAYCVNGAGLSTIDPQAFPELAALMSSPGRLLDDEAGQPLEGVPHGLGDRVPARAQPRRGSGVYIPAERLRAFLDAFRAAMPRLKDHLGPQAEEALTVILVALVEAKIKGTALIEAAGVLAEDQFLEKDHCLTFAERSEFLAASVREVARLFGKDVAQPKPAAKAAAPAPAKEPQPVSVYSPRGSYALGERLRHASFGEGEVVQILDSQRMHVRFDAGTEKTLVQGLGGERTSARLDEISGDEIPVIS
;
A
#
# COMPACT_ATOMS: atom_id res chain seq x y z
N MET A 1 1.11 18.62 27.73
CA MET A 1 2.03 17.79 26.91
C MET A 1 1.48 17.82 25.50
N SER A 2 2.25 18.16 24.46
CA SER A 2 1.70 18.07 23.10
C SER A 2 1.60 16.59 22.73
N GLU A 3 0.46 16.17 22.19
CA GLU A 3 0.32 14.81 21.66
C GLU A 3 1.35 14.60 20.55
N ALA A 4 1.96 13.41 20.52
CA ALA A 4 2.94 13.09 19.51
C ALA A 4 2.22 12.92 18.16
N ILE A 5 2.65 13.66 17.13
CA ILE A 5 2.09 13.57 15.78
C ILE A 5 2.30 12.14 15.25
N GLN A 6 1.25 11.50 14.77
CA GLN A 6 1.34 10.22 14.10
C GLN A 6 1.54 10.41 12.60
N TYR A 7 2.45 9.63 12.02
CA TYR A 7 2.72 9.58 10.59
C TYR A 7 2.32 8.21 10.05
N SER A 8 1.84 8.22 8.80
CA SER A 8 1.49 7.00 8.07
C SER A 8 2.13 7.02 6.69
N TYR A 9 2.64 5.87 6.26
CA TYR A 9 3.27 5.67 4.96
C TYR A 9 2.41 4.74 4.12
N HIS A 10 2.10 5.19 2.91
CA HIS A 10 1.22 4.51 1.98
C HIS A 10 1.93 4.26 0.67
N LEU A 11 1.89 3.01 0.24
CA LEU A 11 2.43 2.59 -1.04
C LEU A 11 1.34 2.79 -2.06
N PHE A 12 1.63 3.46 -3.17
CA PHE A 12 0.61 3.71 -4.18
C PHE A 12 1.21 4.01 -5.55
N GLU A 13 0.38 3.85 -6.57
CA GLU A 13 0.69 4.32 -7.91
C GLU A 13 0.25 5.78 -8.03
N ALA A 14 1.16 6.67 -8.43
CA ALA A 14 0.85 8.09 -8.59
C ALA A 14 -0.33 8.32 -9.55
N ARG A 15 -0.46 7.45 -10.56
CA ARG A 15 -1.58 7.40 -11.50
C ARG A 15 -2.93 7.21 -10.81
N GLU A 16 -3.01 6.37 -9.78
CA GLU A 16 -4.25 6.13 -9.02
C GLU A 16 -4.74 7.41 -8.31
N PHE A 17 -3.81 8.22 -7.79
CA PHE A 17 -4.17 9.53 -7.25
C PHE A 17 -4.74 10.44 -8.35
N ARG A 18 -4.02 10.56 -9.46
CA ARG A 18 -4.32 11.52 -10.53
C ARG A 18 -5.59 11.19 -11.30
N GLU A 19 -5.76 9.92 -11.66
CA GLU A 19 -6.79 9.46 -12.59
C GLU A 19 -7.99 8.85 -11.89
N ARG A 20 -7.93 8.59 -10.58
CA ARG A 20 -9.09 8.08 -9.84
C ARG A 20 -9.46 8.98 -8.68
N PHE A 21 -8.58 9.14 -7.71
CA PHE A 21 -8.92 9.86 -6.49
C PHE A 21 -9.24 11.34 -6.75
N LEU A 22 -8.40 12.05 -7.50
CA LEU A 22 -8.62 13.46 -7.80
C LEU A 22 -9.92 13.67 -8.60
N LEU A 23 -10.19 12.83 -9.60
CA LEU A 23 -11.44 12.91 -10.39
C LEU A 23 -12.68 12.68 -9.52
N ALA A 24 -12.65 11.71 -8.61
CA ALA A 24 -13.74 11.47 -7.66
C ALA A 24 -14.00 12.69 -6.76
N VAL A 25 -12.94 13.35 -6.29
CA VAL A 25 -13.02 14.58 -5.49
C VAL A 25 -13.46 15.77 -6.35
N GLN A 26 -13.16 15.80 -7.64
CA GLN A 26 -13.64 16.82 -8.58
C GLN A 26 -15.10 16.65 -8.99
N GLY A 27 -15.74 15.51 -8.68
CA GLY A 27 -17.17 15.28 -8.88
C GLY A 27 -17.52 14.12 -9.80
N ASP A 28 -16.56 13.29 -10.21
CA ASP A 28 -16.87 12.03 -10.91
C ASP A 28 -17.46 11.01 -9.93
N GLU A 29 -18.80 10.92 -9.91
CA GLU A 29 -19.52 10.02 -9.00
C GLU A 29 -19.34 8.54 -9.34
N ALA A 30 -19.04 8.20 -10.60
CA ALA A 30 -18.81 6.81 -10.98
C ALA A 30 -17.51 6.30 -10.37
N ILE A 31 -16.43 7.07 -10.49
CA ILE A 31 -15.13 6.76 -9.88
C ILE A 31 -15.22 6.84 -8.35
N GLY A 32 -15.92 7.84 -7.81
CA GLY A 32 -16.13 7.95 -6.37
C GLY A 32 -16.81 6.72 -5.78
N LYS A 33 -17.86 6.23 -6.43
CA LYS A 33 -18.55 5.00 -6.03
C LYS A 33 -17.63 3.77 -6.14
N GLU A 34 -16.90 3.62 -7.23
CA GLU A 34 -15.95 2.52 -7.44
C GLU A 34 -14.88 2.47 -6.33
N LEU A 35 -14.27 3.61 -6.00
CA LEU A 35 -13.26 3.71 -4.95
C LEU A 35 -13.83 3.36 -3.57
N LEU A 36 -15.02 3.87 -3.26
CA LEU A 36 -15.70 3.55 -2.01
C LEU A 36 -16.06 2.07 -1.95
N GLU A 37 -16.57 1.46 -3.04
CA GLU A 37 -16.88 0.02 -3.12
C GLU A 37 -15.64 -0.84 -2.90
N ALA A 38 -14.52 -0.49 -3.51
CA ALA A 38 -13.25 -1.18 -3.29
C ALA A 38 -12.77 -1.07 -1.84
N ALA A 39 -12.89 0.10 -1.21
CA ALA A 39 -12.51 0.33 0.18
C ALA A 39 -13.50 -0.25 1.20
N GLY A 40 -14.76 -0.39 0.79
CA GLY A 40 -15.93 -0.61 1.65
C GLY A 40 -16.55 -2.00 1.57
N ALA A 41 -15.92 -2.96 0.87
CA ALA A 41 -16.33 -4.37 0.87
C ALA A 41 -16.38 -5.03 2.28
N ALA A 42 -16.06 -4.29 3.35
CA ALA A 42 -15.95 -4.73 4.74
C ALA A 42 -17.03 -4.20 5.72
N GLY A 43 -18.18 -3.68 5.26
CA GLY A 43 -19.32 -3.41 6.14
C GLY A 43 -19.41 -1.99 6.74
N ALA A 44 -19.55 -1.85 8.08
CA ALA A 44 -19.97 -0.61 8.76
C ALA A 44 -19.10 0.63 8.50
N ALA A 45 -17.87 0.47 8.02
CA ALA A 45 -16.97 1.55 7.64
C ALA A 45 -17.43 2.36 6.41
N TRP A 46 -18.40 1.86 5.63
CA TRP A 46 -18.92 2.53 4.43
C TRP A 46 -19.38 3.97 4.69
N THR A 47 -20.17 4.17 5.74
CA THR A 47 -20.75 5.49 6.07
C THR A 47 -19.67 6.51 6.41
N ALA A 48 -18.65 6.09 7.16
CA ALA A 48 -17.52 6.95 7.51
C ALA A 48 -16.70 7.35 6.28
N LEU A 49 -16.44 6.41 5.37
CA LEU A 49 -15.70 6.69 4.13
C LEU A 49 -16.47 7.58 3.16
N ASN A 50 -17.78 7.37 3.05
CA ASN A 50 -18.63 8.23 2.24
C ASN A 50 -18.63 9.67 2.79
N LYS A 51 -18.80 9.82 4.11
CA LYS A 51 -18.73 11.12 4.78
C LYS A 51 -17.37 11.81 4.56
N LEU A 52 -16.28 11.06 4.74
CA LEU A 52 -14.92 11.55 4.46
C LEU A 52 -14.82 12.08 3.02
N MET A 53 -15.24 11.31 2.02
CA MET A 53 -15.17 11.72 0.61
C MET A 53 -15.98 13.00 0.32
N ILE A 54 -17.17 13.13 0.91
CA ILE A 54 -18.02 14.33 0.78
C ILE A 54 -17.32 15.56 1.40
N GLU A 55 -16.75 15.40 2.59
CA GLU A 55 -16.01 16.46 3.28
C GLU A 55 -14.76 16.85 2.48
N THR A 56 -13.98 15.88 2.01
CA THR A 56 -12.81 16.11 1.15
C THR A 56 -13.18 16.87 -0.12
N ARG A 57 -14.30 16.51 -0.77
CA ARG A 57 -14.82 17.23 -1.94
C ARG A 57 -15.18 18.68 -1.61
N THR A 58 -15.83 18.90 -0.47
CA THR A 58 -16.20 20.25 -0.01
C THR A 58 -14.95 21.09 0.25
N GLU A 59 -13.98 20.55 0.97
CA GLU A 59 -12.72 21.24 1.25
C GLU A 59 -11.85 21.44 0.02
N TRP A 60 -11.88 20.51 -0.95
CA TRP A 60 -11.23 20.70 -2.25
C TRP A 60 -11.81 21.90 -3.00
N VAL A 61 -13.13 22.03 -3.08
CA VAL A 61 -13.78 23.19 -3.72
C VAL A 61 -13.35 24.48 -3.03
N ARG A 62 -13.37 24.51 -1.68
CA ARG A 62 -12.91 25.66 -0.90
C ARG A 62 -11.43 25.99 -1.15
N ALA A 63 -10.56 25.00 -1.13
CA ALA A 63 -9.13 25.16 -1.38
C ALA A 63 -8.86 25.68 -2.79
N ARG A 64 -9.60 25.19 -3.79
CA ARG A 64 -9.49 25.63 -5.17
C ARG A 64 -9.94 27.07 -5.36
N GLU A 65 -11.10 27.44 -4.80
CA GLU A 65 -11.67 28.79 -4.89
C GLU A 65 -10.85 29.83 -4.11
N GLY A 66 -10.39 29.46 -2.92
CA GLY A 66 -9.53 30.30 -2.07
C GLY A 66 -8.05 30.28 -2.46
N PHE A 67 -7.67 29.40 -3.40
CA PHE A 67 -6.29 29.15 -3.79
C PHE A 67 -5.38 28.80 -2.58
N ASP A 68 -5.90 27.94 -1.70
CA ASP A 68 -5.30 27.56 -0.43
C ASP A 68 -4.61 26.20 -0.54
N GLY A 69 -3.30 26.22 -0.79
CA GLY A 69 -2.48 25.01 -0.86
C GLY A 69 -2.31 24.31 0.49
N GLU A 70 -2.44 25.03 1.61
CA GLU A 70 -2.34 24.45 2.95
C GLU A 70 -3.57 23.58 3.25
N LEU A 71 -4.76 24.12 2.96
CA LEU A 71 -6.01 23.37 3.10
C LEU A 71 -6.00 22.14 2.20
N LEU A 72 -5.54 22.28 0.96
CA LEU A 72 -5.37 21.15 0.06
C LEU A 72 -4.45 20.08 0.65
N GLN A 73 -3.31 20.48 1.22
CA GLN A 73 -2.36 19.50 1.75
C GLN A 73 -2.90 18.72 2.93
N ARG A 74 -3.58 19.40 3.85
CA ARG A 74 -4.15 18.80 5.07
C ARG A 74 -5.36 17.92 4.78
N THR A 75 -6.10 18.20 3.71
CA THR A 75 -7.34 17.49 3.38
C THR A 75 -7.09 16.42 2.33
N LEU A 76 -6.72 16.80 1.10
CA LEU A 76 -6.65 15.90 -0.05
C LEU A 76 -5.67 14.74 0.18
N PHE A 77 -4.45 15.01 0.62
CA PHE A 77 -3.43 13.97 0.80
C PHE A 77 -3.67 13.13 2.07
N GLY A 78 -4.22 13.73 3.13
CA GLY A 78 -4.65 13.00 4.33
C GLY A 78 -5.81 12.05 4.03
N SER A 79 -6.82 12.52 3.32
CA SER A 79 -7.97 11.72 2.90
C SER A 79 -7.59 10.63 1.91
N PHE A 80 -6.70 10.91 0.95
CA PHE A 80 -6.20 9.90 0.03
C PHE A 80 -5.45 8.78 0.76
N ALA A 81 -4.54 9.16 1.67
CA ALA A 81 -3.85 8.21 2.53
C ALA A 81 -4.81 7.36 3.36
N ARG A 82 -5.85 7.97 3.94
CA ARG A 82 -6.91 7.23 4.65
C ARG A 82 -7.64 6.25 3.74
N LEU A 83 -8.05 6.68 2.54
CA LEU A 83 -8.71 5.81 1.57
C LEU A 83 -7.79 4.64 1.18
N ILE A 84 -6.50 4.89 0.93
CA ILE A 84 -5.52 3.85 0.62
C ILE A 84 -5.40 2.84 1.77
N ALA A 85 -5.40 3.30 3.03
CA ALA A 85 -5.32 2.42 4.19
C ALA A 85 -6.49 1.42 4.31
N HIS A 86 -7.59 1.64 3.61
CA HIS A 86 -8.66 0.65 3.48
C HIS A 86 -8.42 -0.36 2.36
N LEU A 87 -7.71 0.05 1.31
CA LEU A 87 -7.41 -0.79 0.15
C LEU A 87 -6.21 -1.70 0.38
N ARG A 88 -5.23 -1.22 1.16
CA ARG A 88 -3.97 -1.92 1.41
C ARG A 88 -3.35 -1.48 2.74
N PRO A 89 -2.53 -2.34 3.37
CA PRO A 89 -1.86 -1.99 4.61
C PRO A 89 -1.01 -0.72 4.47
N ALA A 90 -1.12 0.16 5.46
CA ALA A 90 -0.24 1.29 5.65
C ALA A 90 0.75 1.05 6.80
N TYR A 91 1.84 1.78 6.84
CA TYR A 91 2.80 1.72 7.95
C TYR A 91 2.68 2.95 8.83
N CYS A 92 2.56 2.78 10.14
CA CYS A 92 2.43 3.89 11.07
C CYS A 92 3.64 4.03 11.99
N VAL A 93 3.99 5.27 12.29
CA VAL A 93 5.03 5.63 13.26
C VAL A 93 4.58 6.82 14.08
N ASN A 94 4.86 6.79 15.38
CA ASN A 94 4.55 7.87 16.29
C ASN A 94 5.75 8.82 16.46
N GLY A 95 5.50 10.11 16.33
CA GLY A 95 6.39 11.20 16.72
C GLY A 95 7.56 11.50 15.77
N ALA A 96 7.97 10.58 14.90
CA ALA A 96 9.09 10.77 13.97
C ALA A 96 8.79 10.20 12.57
N GLY A 97 8.91 11.04 11.53
CA GLY A 97 8.70 10.66 10.13
C GLY A 97 9.67 11.32 9.14
N LEU A 98 9.54 11.08 7.83
CA LEU A 98 10.34 11.74 6.79
C LEU A 98 10.24 13.26 6.85
N SER A 99 9.05 13.82 7.11
CA SER A 99 8.89 15.27 7.27
C SER A 99 9.58 15.84 8.53
N THR A 100 10.07 14.98 9.43
CA THR A 100 10.88 15.39 10.59
C THR A 100 12.38 15.45 10.29
N ILE A 101 12.81 14.94 9.14
CA ILE A 101 14.22 14.99 8.69
C ILE A 101 14.56 16.41 8.26
N ASP A 102 15.46 17.07 9.00
CA ASP A 102 15.88 18.44 8.69
C ASP A 102 16.63 18.51 7.34
N PRO A 103 16.12 19.27 6.35
CA PRO A 103 16.77 19.42 5.05
C PRO A 103 18.18 20.01 5.11
N GLN A 104 18.50 20.81 6.15
CA GLN A 104 19.84 21.34 6.33
C GLN A 104 20.81 20.29 6.87
N ALA A 105 20.31 19.39 7.72
CA ALA A 105 21.10 18.31 8.28
C ALA A 105 21.25 17.14 7.29
N PHE A 106 20.28 16.91 6.40
CA PHE A 106 20.25 15.77 5.46
C PHE A 106 19.86 16.21 4.04
N PRO A 107 20.64 17.08 3.39
CA PRO A 107 20.33 17.58 2.04
C PRO A 107 20.23 16.46 0.99
N GLU A 108 20.98 15.38 1.15
CA GLU A 108 20.97 14.20 0.28
C GLU A 108 19.61 13.47 0.28
N LEU A 109 18.92 13.45 1.42
CA LEU A 109 17.58 12.87 1.53
C LEU A 109 16.53 13.85 1.04
N ALA A 110 16.63 15.10 1.48
CA ALA A 110 15.68 16.15 1.13
C ALA A 110 15.59 16.39 -0.39
N ALA A 111 16.71 16.31 -1.11
CA ALA A 111 16.74 16.46 -2.57
C ALA A 111 15.96 15.37 -3.33
N LEU A 112 15.76 14.21 -2.71
CA LEU A 112 15.05 13.07 -3.29
C LEU A 112 13.58 13.00 -2.88
N MET A 113 13.19 13.81 -1.90
CA MET A 113 11.80 14.02 -1.51
C MET A 113 11.12 15.04 -2.41
N SER A 114 9.79 15.01 -2.44
CA SER A 114 8.97 15.97 -3.16
C SER A 114 7.78 16.37 -2.31
N SER A 115 7.28 17.58 -2.54
CA SER A 115 5.96 17.99 -2.04
C SER A 115 4.91 17.06 -2.62
N PRO A 116 3.95 16.55 -1.83
CA PRO A 116 2.79 15.83 -2.35
C PRO A 116 2.00 16.64 -3.39
N GLY A 117 2.10 17.98 -3.37
CA GLY A 117 1.54 18.86 -4.39
C GLY A 117 1.94 18.51 -5.84
N ARG A 118 3.10 17.87 -6.05
CA ARG A 118 3.55 17.36 -7.36
C ARG A 118 2.62 16.31 -7.97
N LEU A 119 1.78 15.69 -7.16
CA LEU A 119 0.75 14.77 -7.65
C LEU A 119 -0.37 15.51 -8.39
N LEU A 120 -0.49 16.83 -8.23
CA LEU A 120 -1.44 17.67 -8.95
C LEU A 120 -0.94 18.16 -10.31
N ASP A 121 0.30 17.82 -10.66
CA ASP A 121 0.90 18.10 -11.96
C ASP A 121 0.95 16.81 -12.80
N ASP A 122 0.91 16.96 -14.12
CA ASP A 122 1.16 15.90 -15.10
C ASP A 122 2.67 15.57 -15.21
N GLU A 123 3.02 14.68 -16.14
CA GLU A 123 4.42 14.29 -16.37
C GLU A 123 5.28 15.42 -16.94
N ALA A 124 4.67 16.41 -17.60
CA ALA A 124 5.34 17.60 -18.11
C ALA A 124 5.46 18.72 -17.05
N GLY A 125 4.96 18.48 -15.82
CA GLY A 125 4.93 19.46 -14.75
C GLY A 125 3.89 20.57 -14.95
N GLN A 126 2.91 20.36 -15.83
CA GLN A 126 1.75 21.23 -15.97
C GLN A 126 0.65 20.81 -15.00
N PRO A 127 -0.15 21.74 -14.47
CA PRO A 127 -1.25 21.39 -13.60
C PRO A 127 -2.24 20.47 -14.32
N LEU A 128 -2.75 19.46 -13.61
CA LEU A 128 -3.82 18.58 -14.11
C LEU A 128 -5.10 19.37 -14.41
N GLU A 129 -5.96 18.78 -15.24
CA GLU A 129 -7.25 19.38 -15.57
C GLU A 129 -8.06 19.71 -14.30
N GLY A 130 -8.64 20.92 -14.25
CA GLY A 130 -9.40 21.40 -13.10
C GLY A 130 -8.55 21.83 -11.89
N VAL A 131 -7.22 21.74 -11.95
CA VAL A 131 -6.29 22.24 -10.92
C VAL A 131 -5.77 23.63 -11.31
N PRO A 132 -5.95 24.66 -10.47
CA PRO A 132 -5.33 25.96 -10.68
C PRO A 132 -3.80 25.91 -10.65
N HIS A 133 -3.15 26.60 -11.58
CA HIS A 133 -1.69 26.61 -11.71
C HIS A 133 -0.98 27.10 -10.45
N GLY A 134 -0.10 26.31 -9.85
CA GLY A 134 0.66 26.68 -8.65
C GLY A 134 -0.08 26.51 -7.33
N LEU A 135 -1.29 25.92 -7.33
CA LEU A 135 -2.03 25.61 -6.09
C LEU A 135 -1.21 24.72 -5.14
N GLY A 136 -0.54 23.68 -5.67
CA GLY A 136 0.28 22.74 -4.88
C GLY A 136 1.50 23.37 -4.20
N ASP A 137 1.95 24.53 -4.66
CA ASP A 137 3.13 25.24 -4.16
C ASP A 137 2.79 26.35 -3.14
N ARG A 138 1.50 26.70 -2.98
CA ARG A 138 1.06 27.77 -2.07
C ARG A 138 0.87 27.33 -0.63
N VAL A 139 1.85 26.57 -0.13
CA VAL A 139 1.91 26.19 1.29
C VAL A 139 2.81 27.19 2.00
N PRO A 140 2.30 27.95 2.98
CA PRO A 140 3.09 28.97 3.65
C PRO A 140 4.32 28.33 4.30
N ALA A 141 5.45 29.04 4.34
CA ALA A 141 6.74 28.51 4.80
C ALA A 141 6.73 27.91 6.23
N ARG A 142 5.75 28.27 7.06
CA ARG A 142 5.51 27.66 8.38
C ARG A 142 4.96 26.21 8.32
N ALA A 143 4.46 25.80 7.16
CA ALA A 143 3.92 24.49 6.83
C ALA A 143 4.77 23.75 5.76
N GLN A 144 5.75 24.42 5.14
CA GLN A 144 6.89 23.77 4.47
C GLN A 144 7.67 22.91 5.50
N PRO A 145 8.34 21.81 5.10
CA PRO A 145 8.58 20.62 5.92
C PRO A 145 9.19 20.93 7.29
N ARG A 146 8.28 21.23 8.22
CA ARG A 146 8.46 21.45 9.66
C ARG A 146 7.10 21.10 10.26
N ARG A 147 6.82 19.79 10.33
CA ARG A 147 5.62 19.14 10.88
C ARG A 147 4.33 19.36 10.07
N GLY A 148 3.78 18.27 9.50
CA GLY A 148 2.37 18.22 9.08
C GLY A 148 2.07 18.23 7.57
N SER A 149 3.04 18.48 6.68
CA SER A 149 2.79 18.61 5.23
C SER A 149 2.86 17.31 4.41
N GLY A 150 3.16 16.18 5.07
CA GLY A 150 3.43 14.92 4.38
C GLY A 150 4.68 15.01 3.47
N VAL A 151 5.09 13.87 2.93
CA VAL A 151 6.24 13.76 2.01
C VAL A 151 5.89 12.79 0.92
N TYR A 152 6.29 13.10 -0.31
CA TYR A 152 6.13 12.20 -1.44
C TYR A 152 7.50 11.79 -1.98
N ILE A 153 7.70 10.49 -2.20
CA ILE A 153 8.87 9.94 -2.87
C ILE A 153 8.40 9.24 -4.15
N PRO A 154 8.69 9.81 -5.33
CA PRO A 154 8.37 9.19 -6.61
C PRO A 154 9.03 7.81 -6.78
N ALA A 155 8.37 6.92 -7.52
CA ALA A 155 8.84 5.55 -7.73
C ALA A 155 10.25 5.51 -8.36
N GLU A 156 10.53 6.38 -9.32
CA GLU A 156 11.80 6.48 -10.02
C GLU A 156 12.96 6.99 -9.13
N ARG A 157 12.63 7.70 -8.03
CA ARG A 157 13.63 8.21 -7.07
C ARG A 157 13.83 7.27 -5.89
N LEU A 158 12.94 6.31 -5.70
CA LEU A 158 12.89 5.49 -4.50
C LEU A 158 14.16 4.66 -4.27
N ARG A 159 14.78 4.19 -5.36
CA ARG A 159 16.06 3.47 -5.26
C ARG A 159 17.18 4.36 -4.71
N ALA A 160 17.35 5.54 -5.32
CA ALA A 160 18.35 6.50 -4.89
C ALA A 160 18.09 6.94 -3.44
N PHE A 161 16.82 7.14 -3.08
CA PHE A 161 16.42 7.50 -1.72
C PHE A 161 16.82 6.41 -0.72
N LEU A 162 16.52 5.14 -1.01
CA LEU A 162 16.90 4.02 -0.16
C LEU A 162 18.42 3.94 0.08
N ASP A 163 19.21 4.13 -0.98
CA ASP A 163 20.66 4.06 -0.86
C ASP A 163 21.22 5.23 -0.03
N ALA A 164 20.68 6.45 -0.21
CA ALA A 164 21.01 7.60 0.62
C ALA A 164 20.54 7.44 2.08
N PHE A 165 19.33 6.92 2.29
CA PHE A 165 18.75 6.68 3.61
C PHE A 165 19.61 5.73 4.43
N ARG A 166 20.04 4.62 3.82
CA ARG A 166 20.96 3.66 4.45
C ARG A 166 22.29 4.29 4.85
N ALA A 167 22.86 5.14 3.99
CA ALA A 167 24.11 5.86 4.32
C ALA A 167 23.91 6.86 5.47
N ALA A 168 22.74 7.51 5.55
CA ALA A 168 22.41 8.50 6.56
C ALA A 168 21.92 7.91 7.89
N MET A 169 21.52 6.63 7.94
CA MET A 169 20.94 5.98 9.11
C MET A 169 21.70 6.21 10.43
N PRO A 170 23.05 6.11 10.50
CA PRO A 170 23.78 6.41 11.74
C PRO A 170 23.56 7.83 12.25
N ARG A 171 23.55 8.82 11.36
CA ARG A 171 23.30 10.23 11.69
C ARG A 171 21.83 10.48 12.03
N LEU A 172 20.91 9.81 11.32
CA LEU A 172 19.47 9.88 11.59
C LEU A 172 19.12 9.30 12.96
N LYS A 173 19.81 8.24 13.39
CA LYS A 173 19.64 7.66 14.73
C LYS A 173 19.84 8.71 15.82
N ASP A 174 20.91 9.49 15.71
CA ASP A 174 21.22 10.54 16.70
C ASP A 174 20.23 11.71 16.59
N HIS A 175 19.81 12.06 15.36
CA HIS A 175 18.87 13.15 15.10
C HIS A 175 17.45 12.87 15.63
N LEU A 176 16.94 11.64 15.45
CA LEU A 176 15.59 11.25 15.84
C LEU A 176 15.46 10.91 17.34
N GLY A 177 16.59 10.74 18.05
CA GLY A 177 16.62 10.55 19.49
C GLY A 177 15.86 9.29 19.96
N PRO A 178 15.03 9.35 21.02
CA PRO A 178 14.42 8.17 21.64
C PRO A 178 13.51 7.33 20.73
N GLN A 179 12.96 7.92 19.67
CA GLN A 179 12.04 7.24 18.73
C GLN A 179 12.76 6.69 17.50
N ALA A 180 14.09 6.86 17.42
CA ALA A 180 14.87 6.55 16.24
C ALA A 180 14.74 5.10 15.78
N GLU A 181 14.77 4.13 16.69
CA GLU A 181 14.75 2.71 16.29
C GLU A 181 13.44 2.33 15.59
N GLU A 182 12.30 2.73 16.17
CA GLU A 182 10.99 2.47 15.57
C GLU A 182 10.83 3.22 14.26
N ALA A 183 11.16 4.52 14.23
CA ALA A 183 11.02 5.34 13.04
C ALA A 183 11.88 4.85 11.87
N LEU A 184 13.16 4.56 12.11
CA LEU A 184 14.05 4.03 11.08
C LEU A 184 13.57 2.66 10.58
N THR A 185 13.04 1.81 11.46
CA THR A 185 12.50 0.50 11.07
C THR A 185 11.30 0.65 10.16
N VAL A 186 10.31 1.45 10.57
CA VAL A 186 9.07 1.66 9.81
C VAL A 186 9.37 2.32 8.45
N ILE A 187 10.19 3.37 8.43
CA ILE A 187 10.59 4.06 7.20
C ILE A 187 11.32 3.09 6.27
N LEU A 188 12.30 2.33 6.77
CA LEU A 188 13.05 1.39 5.94
C LEU A 188 12.16 0.29 5.36
N VAL A 189 11.23 -0.25 6.14
CA VAL A 189 10.28 -1.27 5.67
C VAL A 189 9.40 -0.70 4.55
N ALA A 190 8.80 0.48 4.77
CA ALA A 190 7.92 1.11 3.79
C ALA A 190 8.67 1.43 2.48
N LEU A 191 9.89 1.95 2.57
CA LEU A 191 10.74 2.23 1.40
C LEU A 191 11.13 0.96 0.64
N VAL A 192 11.56 -0.10 1.35
CA VAL A 192 11.96 -1.36 0.73
C VAL A 192 10.77 -2.00 0.03
N GLU A 193 9.60 -2.00 0.65
CA GLU A 193 8.41 -2.59 0.05
C GLU A 193 7.92 -1.78 -1.16
N ALA A 194 7.90 -0.46 -1.08
CA ALA A 194 7.60 0.40 -2.22
C ALA A 194 8.55 0.09 -3.40
N LYS A 195 9.82 -0.19 -3.10
CA LYS A 195 10.85 -0.48 -4.12
C LYS A 195 10.68 -1.86 -4.73
N ILE A 196 10.27 -2.85 -3.93
CA ILE A 196 9.93 -4.20 -4.42
C ILE A 196 8.70 -4.14 -5.33
N LYS A 197 7.69 -3.35 -4.95
CA LYS A 197 6.45 -3.20 -5.72
C LYS A 197 6.59 -2.26 -6.93
N GLY A 198 7.68 -1.50 -7.02
CA GLY A 198 7.87 -0.51 -8.09
C GLY A 198 6.93 0.68 -7.98
N THR A 199 6.45 1.00 -6.77
CA THR A 199 5.46 2.05 -6.52
C THR A 199 6.08 3.26 -5.83
N ALA A 200 5.35 4.36 -5.78
CA ALA A 200 5.74 5.53 -5.01
C ALA A 200 5.39 5.34 -3.52
N LEU A 201 5.94 6.22 -2.68
CA LEU A 201 5.65 6.29 -1.26
C LEU A 201 5.11 7.68 -0.90
N ILE A 202 3.96 7.73 -0.24
CA ILE A 202 3.44 8.97 0.36
C ILE A 202 3.40 8.83 1.88
N GLU A 203 4.04 9.76 2.56
CA GLU A 203 3.84 10.02 3.98
C GLU A 203 2.69 11.01 4.14
N ALA A 204 1.73 10.65 4.97
CA ALA A 204 0.69 11.55 5.44
C ALA A 204 0.75 11.64 6.98
N ALA A 205 0.84 12.87 7.48
CA ALA A 205 0.81 13.17 8.91
C ALA A 205 -0.64 13.35 9.38
N GLY A 206 -0.93 12.95 10.61
CA GLY A 206 -2.23 13.23 11.23
C GLY A 206 -3.41 12.42 10.69
N VAL A 207 -3.15 11.39 9.87
CA VAL A 207 -4.20 10.51 9.30
C VAL A 207 -5.12 9.89 10.34
N LEU A 208 -4.76 9.91 11.64
CA LEU A 208 -5.56 9.33 12.73
C LEU A 208 -5.60 10.20 14.00
N ALA A 209 -4.76 11.23 14.09
CA ALA A 209 -4.53 11.95 15.34
C ALA A 209 -5.65 12.95 15.68
N GLU A 210 -6.48 13.34 14.70
CA GLU A 210 -7.50 14.39 14.88
C GLU A 210 -8.94 13.89 14.65
N ASP A 211 -9.15 12.62 14.29
CA ASP A 211 -10.44 12.20 13.75
C ASP A 211 -11.43 11.70 14.78
N GLN A 212 -12.24 12.65 15.24
CA GLN A 212 -13.51 12.42 15.91
C GLN A 212 -14.54 11.69 15.03
N PHE A 213 -14.24 11.49 13.74
CA PHE A 213 -15.12 10.90 12.74
C PHE A 213 -14.96 9.39 12.59
N LEU A 214 -13.90 8.80 13.16
CA LEU A 214 -13.74 7.36 13.16
C LEU A 214 -14.54 6.78 14.32
N GLU A 215 -15.53 5.97 13.99
CA GLU A 215 -16.22 5.17 15.01
C GLU A 215 -15.22 4.24 15.70
N LYS A 216 -15.54 3.88 16.95
CA LYS A 216 -14.67 3.01 17.77
C LYS A 216 -14.34 1.68 17.11
N ASP A 217 -15.20 1.20 16.20
CA ASP A 217 -15.06 -0.07 15.49
C ASP A 217 -14.60 0.10 14.03
N HIS A 218 -14.07 1.27 13.66
CA HIS A 218 -13.62 1.55 12.30
C HIS A 218 -12.40 0.69 11.89
N CYS A 219 -12.49 0.00 10.75
CA CYS A 219 -11.48 -0.98 10.31
C CYS A 219 -10.46 -0.38 9.32
N LEU A 220 -9.49 0.39 9.81
CA LEU A 220 -8.31 0.75 9.00
C LEU A 220 -7.30 -0.40 9.00
N THR A 221 -6.64 -0.61 7.86
CA THR A 221 -5.63 -1.67 7.73
C THR A 221 -4.22 -1.09 7.95
N PHE A 222 -3.54 -1.57 8.98
CA PHE A 222 -2.15 -1.23 9.26
C PHE A 222 -1.29 -2.49 9.25
N ALA A 223 -0.09 -2.38 8.68
CA ALA A 223 0.86 -3.47 8.67
C ALA A 223 1.27 -3.83 10.10
N GLU A 224 1.13 -5.12 10.45
CA GLU A 224 1.60 -5.61 11.73
C GLU A 224 3.13 -5.74 11.71
N ARG A 225 3.79 -5.56 12.87
CA ARG A 225 5.25 -5.71 12.94
C ARG A 225 5.73 -7.12 12.56
N SER A 226 4.88 -8.13 12.73
CA SER A 226 5.10 -9.52 12.30
C SER A 226 5.23 -9.64 10.77
N GLU A 227 4.62 -8.73 10.02
CA GLU A 227 4.63 -8.69 8.55
C GLU A 227 5.85 -7.94 8.00
N PHE A 228 6.61 -7.24 8.84
CA PHE A 228 7.75 -6.46 8.40
C PHE A 228 8.85 -7.38 7.85
N LEU A 229 9.47 -6.94 6.75
CA LEU A 229 10.59 -7.64 6.15
C LEU A 229 11.72 -7.81 7.17
N ALA A 230 11.97 -9.06 7.57
CA ALA A 230 12.94 -9.38 8.61
C ALA A 230 14.35 -8.84 8.31
N ALA A 231 14.71 -8.69 7.03
CA ALA A 231 15.96 -8.07 6.63
C ALA A 231 16.06 -6.59 7.05
N SER A 232 14.99 -5.81 6.86
CA SER A 232 14.93 -4.39 7.24
C SER A 232 14.98 -4.23 8.76
N VAL A 233 14.22 -5.06 9.50
CA VAL A 233 14.23 -5.05 10.97
C VAL A 233 15.63 -5.34 11.51
N ARG A 234 16.32 -6.35 10.95
CA ARG A 234 17.70 -6.69 11.33
C ARG A 234 18.69 -5.57 11.03
N GLU A 235 18.54 -4.93 9.88
CA GLU A 235 19.43 -3.86 9.44
C GLU A 235 19.41 -2.68 10.44
N VAL A 236 18.21 -2.27 10.84
CA VAL A 236 18.06 -1.22 11.87
C VAL A 236 18.51 -1.73 13.23
N ALA A 237 18.09 -2.91 13.67
CA ALA A 237 18.47 -3.44 14.98
C ALA A 237 20.00 -3.54 15.18
N ARG A 238 20.75 -3.88 14.12
CA ARG A 238 22.23 -3.88 14.13
C ARG A 238 22.80 -2.49 14.43
N LEU A 239 22.20 -1.42 13.90
CA LEU A 239 22.60 -0.03 14.18
C LEU A 239 22.46 0.34 15.67
N PHE A 240 21.56 -0.34 16.37
CA PHE A 240 21.33 -0.20 17.82
C PHE A 240 22.09 -1.24 18.65
N GLY A 241 23.02 -1.98 18.05
CA GLY A 241 23.84 -2.99 18.75
C GLY A 241 23.04 -4.21 19.20
N LYS A 242 21.84 -4.43 18.65
CA LYS A 242 21.03 -5.61 18.95
C LYS A 242 21.45 -6.75 18.05
N ASP A 243 21.85 -7.84 18.67
CA ASP A 243 22.24 -9.07 17.97
C ASP A 243 20.98 -9.80 17.53
N VAL A 244 20.47 -9.48 16.34
CA VAL A 244 19.35 -10.21 15.76
C VAL A 244 19.93 -11.39 15.02
N ALA A 245 19.79 -12.58 15.61
CA ALA A 245 20.21 -13.83 15.01
C ALA A 245 19.83 -13.85 13.53
N GLN A 246 20.82 -14.05 12.65
CA GLN A 246 20.52 -14.32 11.25
C GLN A 246 19.55 -15.51 11.22
N PRO A 247 18.43 -15.42 10.49
CA PRO A 247 17.70 -16.63 10.15
C PRO A 247 18.73 -17.50 9.46
N LYS A 248 19.03 -18.64 10.09
CA LYS A 248 19.96 -19.63 9.57
C LYS A 248 19.58 -19.80 8.10
N PRO A 249 20.48 -19.52 7.13
CA PRO A 249 20.14 -19.68 5.73
C PRO A 249 19.51 -21.06 5.62
N ALA A 250 18.27 -21.13 5.13
CA ALA A 250 17.60 -22.40 4.90
C ALA A 250 18.64 -23.22 4.15
N ALA A 251 19.12 -24.29 4.81
CA ALA A 251 20.21 -25.10 4.27
C ALA A 251 19.83 -25.37 2.82
N LYS A 252 20.71 -25.03 1.86
CA LYS A 252 20.53 -25.34 0.44
C LYS A 252 19.85 -26.69 0.41
N ALA A 253 18.60 -26.74 -0.08
CA ALA A 253 17.82 -27.95 -0.10
C ALA A 253 18.76 -29.04 -0.63
N ALA A 254 19.03 -30.02 0.23
CA ALA A 254 19.85 -31.14 -0.16
C ALA A 254 19.26 -31.70 -1.45
N ALA A 255 20.13 -32.21 -2.33
CA ALA A 255 19.74 -32.87 -3.57
C ALA A 255 18.47 -33.72 -3.34
N PRO A 256 17.49 -33.68 -4.25
CA PRO A 256 16.17 -34.24 -4.01
C PRO A 256 16.31 -35.67 -3.50
N ALA A 257 15.86 -35.89 -2.27
CA ALA A 257 15.73 -37.22 -1.70
C ALA A 257 14.81 -38.04 -2.62
N PRO A 258 15.03 -39.36 -2.74
CA PRO A 258 14.19 -40.21 -3.57
C PRO A 258 12.72 -40.06 -3.19
N ALA A 259 11.88 -40.07 -4.22
CA ALA A 259 10.45 -39.73 -4.19
C ALA A 259 9.73 -40.25 -2.93
N LYS A 260 9.14 -39.33 -2.17
CA LYS A 260 8.13 -39.69 -1.16
C LYS A 260 6.96 -40.37 -1.86
N GLU A 261 6.40 -41.36 -1.18
CA GLU A 261 5.19 -42.09 -1.56
C GLU A 261 4.10 -41.15 -2.07
N PRO A 262 3.31 -41.57 -3.07
CA PRO A 262 2.30 -40.72 -3.70
C PRO A 262 1.32 -40.20 -2.66
N GLN A 263 1.26 -38.88 -2.50
CA GLN A 263 0.24 -38.24 -1.68
C GLN A 263 -1.15 -38.54 -2.23
N PRO A 264 -2.16 -38.76 -1.36
CA PRO A 264 -3.53 -38.99 -1.80
C PRO A 264 -4.04 -37.78 -2.60
N VAL A 265 -4.62 -38.05 -3.78
CA VAL A 265 -5.14 -37.01 -4.67
C VAL A 265 -6.51 -36.54 -4.17
N SER A 266 -6.59 -35.28 -3.74
CA SER A 266 -7.84 -34.63 -3.33
C SER A 266 -8.69 -34.28 -4.55
N VAL A 267 -10.01 -34.44 -4.52
CA VAL A 267 -10.86 -33.91 -5.61
C VAL A 267 -10.97 -32.38 -5.46
N TYR A 268 -10.72 -31.63 -6.52
CA TYR A 268 -10.82 -30.18 -6.49
C TYR A 268 -12.28 -29.75 -6.28
N SER A 269 -12.46 -28.78 -5.39
CA SER A 269 -13.69 -28.08 -5.08
C SER A 269 -13.33 -26.62 -4.82
N PRO A 270 -14.08 -25.65 -5.39
CA PRO A 270 -13.90 -24.23 -5.08
C PRO A 270 -14.10 -23.86 -3.61
N ARG A 271 -14.64 -24.80 -2.80
CA ARG A 271 -14.82 -24.67 -1.35
C ARG A 271 -13.71 -25.33 -0.53
N GLY A 272 -12.83 -26.09 -1.19
CA GLY A 272 -11.69 -26.72 -0.53
C GLY A 272 -10.66 -25.69 -0.10
N SER A 273 -9.78 -26.10 0.81
CA SER A 273 -8.57 -25.39 1.17
C SER A 273 -7.41 -26.31 0.84
N TYR A 274 -6.43 -25.79 0.10
CA TYR A 274 -5.35 -26.59 -0.46
C TYR A 274 -3.99 -26.04 -0.04
N ALA A 275 -3.07 -26.96 0.27
CA ALA A 275 -1.71 -26.61 0.65
C ALA A 275 -0.76 -26.60 -0.55
N LEU A 276 0.33 -25.84 -0.44
CA LEU A 276 1.41 -25.88 -1.42
C LEU A 276 1.98 -27.31 -1.53
N GLY A 277 2.09 -27.83 -2.74
CA GLY A 277 2.54 -29.19 -3.04
C GLY A 277 1.45 -30.27 -2.92
N GLU A 278 0.21 -29.89 -2.60
CA GLU A 278 -0.91 -30.83 -2.59
C GLU A 278 -1.31 -31.21 -4.03
N ARG A 279 -1.57 -32.51 -4.26
CA ARG A 279 -2.11 -33.00 -5.52
C ARG A 279 -3.63 -33.02 -5.48
N LEU A 280 -4.25 -32.44 -6.51
CA LEU A 280 -5.68 -32.41 -6.68
C LEU A 280 -6.10 -32.90 -8.07
N ARG A 281 -7.34 -33.36 -8.20
CA ARG A 281 -7.96 -33.73 -9.47
C ARG A 281 -9.07 -32.75 -9.82
N HIS A 282 -8.89 -31.99 -10.90
CA HIS A 282 -9.88 -31.09 -11.47
C HIS A 282 -10.67 -31.79 -12.58
N ALA A 283 -11.99 -31.63 -12.61
CA ALA A 283 -12.87 -32.31 -13.57
C ALA A 283 -12.46 -32.09 -15.04
N SER A 284 -12.11 -30.84 -15.39
CA SER A 284 -11.76 -30.46 -16.76
C SER A 284 -10.27 -30.57 -17.13
N PHE A 285 -9.39 -30.59 -16.13
CA PHE A 285 -7.93 -30.44 -16.35
C PHE A 285 -7.11 -31.64 -15.85
N GLY A 286 -7.76 -32.63 -15.24
CA GLY A 286 -7.09 -33.83 -14.73
C GLY A 286 -6.37 -33.59 -13.41
N GLU A 287 -5.34 -34.38 -13.14
CA GLU A 287 -4.54 -34.26 -11.93
C GLU A 287 -3.50 -33.14 -12.06
N GLY A 288 -3.29 -32.43 -10.96
CA GLY A 288 -2.31 -31.35 -10.88
C GLY A 288 -1.85 -31.09 -9.46
N GLU A 289 -0.76 -30.35 -9.34
CA GLU A 289 -0.12 -29.98 -8.08
C GLU A 289 -0.24 -28.47 -7.84
N VAL A 290 -0.57 -28.08 -6.61
CA VAL A 290 -0.60 -26.67 -6.21
C VAL A 290 0.84 -26.14 -6.12
N VAL A 291 1.25 -25.32 -7.08
CA VAL A 291 2.62 -24.79 -7.18
C VAL A 291 2.81 -23.42 -6.54
N GLN A 292 1.71 -22.70 -6.29
CA GLN A 292 1.73 -21.40 -5.60
C GLN A 292 0.36 -21.07 -5.04
N ILE A 293 0.30 -20.51 -3.83
CA ILE A 293 -0.92 -19.90 -3.27
C ILE A 293 -0.77 -18.38 -3.46
N LEU A 294 -1.71 -17.77 -4.19
CA LEU A 294 -1.65 -16.33 -4.50
C LEU A 294 -2.26 -15.50 -3.37
N ASP A 295 -3.41 -15.92 -2.87
CA ASP A 295 -4.15 -15.30 -1.77
C ASP A 295 -5.12 -16.32 -1.16
N SER A 296 -6.00 -15.87 -0.26
CA SER A 296 -6.98 -16.73 0.42
C SER A 296 -8.02 -17.35 -0.52
N GLN A 297 -8.16 -16.84 -1.75
CA GLN A 297 -9.16 -17.28 -2.73
C GLN A 297 -8.56 -17.84 -4.01
N ARG A 298 -7.27 -17.70 -4.27
CA ARG A 298 -6.65 -18.10 -5.55
C ARG A 298 -5.35 -18.88 -5.34
N MET A 299 -5.18 -19.90 -6.17
CA MET A 299 -3.97 -20.74 -6.23
C MET A 299 -3.60 -21.06 -7.67
N HIS A 300 -2.30 -21.21 -7.94
CA HIS A 300 -1.81 -21.78 -9.19
C HIS A 300 -1.63 -23.29 -9.05
N VAL A 301 -2.16 -24.02 -10.03
CA VAL A 301 -2.05 -25.47 -10.14
C VAL A 301 -1.37 -25.81 -11.46
N ARG A 302 -0.33 -26.62 -11.39
CA ARG A 302 0.32 -27.22 -12.56
C ARG A 302 -0.28 -28.61 -12.80
N PHE A 303 -0.98 -28.77 -13.90
CA PHE A 303 -1.56 -30.06 -14.30
C PHE A 303 -0.54 -30.94 -14.99
N ASP A 304 -0.72 -32.26 -14.91
CA ASP A 304 0.20 -33.27 -15.46
C ASP A 304 0.40 -33.14 -16.99
N ALA A 305 -0.53 -32.47 -17.69
CA ALA A 305 -0.41 -32.08 -19.09
C ALA A 305 0.60 -30.92 -19.34
N GLY A 306 1.28 -30.44 -18.31
CA GLY A 306 2.25 -29.34 -18.36
C GLY A 306 1.63 -27.94 -18.35
N THR A 307 0.31 -27.83 -18.21
CA THR A 307 -0.40 -26.54 -18.20
C THR A 307 -0.57 -26.00 -16.79
N GLU A 308 -0.26 -24.72 -16.59
CA GLU A 308 -0.56 -24.01 -15.34
C GLU A 308 -1.87 -23.24 -15.45
N LYS A 309 -2.73 -23.34 -14.43
CA LYS A 309 -3.98 -22.57 -14.33
C LYS A 309 -4.13 -21.97 -12.94
N THR A 310 -4.82 -20.84 -12.88
CA THR A 310 -5.28 -20.27 -11.61
C THR A 310 -6.64 -20.86 -11.26
N LEU A 311 -6.76 -21.49 -10.10
CA LEU A 311 -8.01 -22.00 -9.55
C LEU A 311 -8.46 -21.17 -8.34
N VAL A 312 -9.75 -21.22 -8.07
CA VAL A 312 -10.38 -20.51 -6.95
C VAL A 312 -10.56 -21.47 -5.76
N GLN A 313 -10.37 -20.98 -4.54
CA GLN A 313 -10.58 -21.73 -3.30
C GLN A 313 -11.34 -20.90 -2.26
N GLY A 314 -11.83 -21.55 -1.20
CA GLY A 314 -12.39 -20.84 -0.05
C GLY A 314 -13.72 -20.09 -0.28
N LEU A 315 -14.51 -20.41 -1.31
CA LEU A 315 -15.82 -19.79 -1.50
C LEU A 315 -16.81 -20.25 -0.41
N GLY A 316 -17.06 -19.38 0.57
CA GLY A 316 -18.08 -19.56 1.61
C GLY A 316 -19.48 -19.72 1.00
N GLY A 317 -20.21 -20.75 1.42
CA GLY A 317 -21.50 -21.08 0.84
C GLY A 317 -22.64 -20.32 1.49
N GLU A 318 -23.25 -19.39 0.75
CA GLU A 318 -24.71 -19.16 0.81
C GLU A 318 -25.23 -18.52 -0.50
N ARG A 319 -26.01 -19.32 -1.25
CA ARG A 319 -26.97 -18.98 -2.33
C ARG A 319 -26.45 -18.10 -3.49
N THR A 320 -26.09 -18.66 -4.66
CA THR A 320 -27.08 -19.11 -5.66
C THR A 320 -26.47 -20.08 -6.66
N SER A 321 -26.92 -21.34 -6.60
CA SER A 321 -26.55 -22.46 -7.46
C SER A 321 -27.39 -22.52 -8.73
N ALA A 322 -27.54 -21.41 -9.46
CA ALA A 322 -28.51 -21.35 -10.57
C ALA A 322 -28.04 -20.66 -11.85
N ARG A 323 -26.73 -20.41 -12.06
CA ARG A 323 -26.30 -19.71 -13.29
C ARG A 323 -24.93 -20.09 -13.87
N LEU A 324 -24.36 -21.23 -13.50
CA LEU A 324 -23.03 -21.65 -13.99
C LEU A 324 -23.01 -22.78 -15.02
N ASP A 325 -24.18 -23.31 -15.42
CA ASP A 325 -24.25 -24.35 -16.47
C ASP A 325 -24.39 -23.79 -17.91
N GLU A 326 -24.37 -22.47 -18.11
CA GLU A 326 -24.64 -21.84 -19.42
C GLU A 326 -23.51 -20.96 -20.00
N ILE A 327 -22.28 -21.07 -19.49
CA ILE A 327 -21.11 -20.42 -20.14
C ILE A 327 -20.07 -21.51 -20.46
N SER A 328 -20.50 -22.45 -21.30
CA SER A 328 -19.64 -23.40 -22.00
C SER A 328 -19.97 -23.31 -23.48
N GLY A 329 -19.32 -22.38 -24.17
CA GLY A 329 -19.44 -22.19 -25.61
C GLY A 329 -19.54 -20.72 -25.96
N ASP A 330 -18.40 -20.09 -26.23
CA ASP A 330 -18.21 -19.51 -27.56
C ASP A 330 -16.78 -19.03 -27.76
N GLU A 331 -16.35 -19.26 -28.99
CA GLU A 331 -15.04 -19.03 -29.56
C GLU A 331 -14.66 -17.54 -29.52
N ILE A 332 -13.41 -17.26 -29.18
CA ILE A 332 -12.81 -15.94 -29.41
C ILE A 332 -12.34 -15.90 -30.88
N PRO A 333 -12.86 -15.03 -31.75
CA PRO A 333 -12.35 -14.92 -33.11
C PRO A 333 -10.98 -14.25 -33.11
N VAL A 334 -10.05 -14.85 -33.84
CA VAL A 334 -8.76 -14.25 -34.21
C VAL A 334 -9.02 -13.15 -35.23
N ILE A 335 -8.72 -11.90 -34.89
CA ILE A 335 -8.71 -10.79 -35.85
C ILE A 335 -7.33 -10.73 -36.49
N SER A 336 -7.32 -10.90 -37.82
CA SER A 336 -6.26 -10.40 -38.73
C SER A 336 -6.62 -9.01 -39.20
#